data_AF-A0A235I593-F1
#
_entry.id   AF-A0A235I593-F1
#
_cell.length_a   1.000
_cell.length_b   1.000
_cell.length_c   1.000
_cell.angle_alpha   90.00
_cell.angle_beta   90.00
_cell.angle_gamma   90.00
#
_symmetry.space_group_name_H-M   'P 1'
#
loop_
_entity.id
_entity.type
_entity.pdbx_description
1 polymer ?
#
loop_
_entity_poly.entity_id
_entity_poly.type
_entity_poly.pdbx_seq_one_letter_code
_entity_poly.pdbx_strand_id
1 'polypeptide(L)'
;MHPETQDLISRFRNYTENRQPFVWNTENRGGLNCWNLLLSEGFVQTTDFDQAIATWKGIARRGMPTDPKEYPGYKYASSRRERKDDSWSPYLQSQQNQYYNALAYFLKSSLQNLRAYSLRSINRSLNVSWAQEFKIFIIVGQTSDLEWICLAPTVPDQVWNRYTNSFHPELASLTACQSTKPVARDIHEKISKVLIKLKPIECYGYYDYVIYNHQIFCTISSDEAIAIELALKAGKMFDDDPYYFKVKYDGDSSEKPVTQFMRNNFQQIQRYMFCFWDVGYGYKFGLTQHGDWVGLKYLSYMDYNP
;
A
#
# COMPACT_ATOMS: atom_id res chain seq x y z
N MET A 1 -25.02 -12.35 -13.97
CA MET A 1 -25.23 -11.05 -13.29
C MET A 1 -26.72 -10.83 -13.15
N HIS A 2 -27.20 -10.60 -11.94
CA HIS A 2 -28.63 -10.49 -11.66
C HIS A 2 -29.24 -9.19 -12.23
N PRO A 3 -30.51 -9.18 -12.67
CA PRO A 3 -31.16 -7.96 -13.19
C PRO A 3 -31.17 -6.78 -12.21
N GLU A 4 -31.31 -7.05 -10.91
CA GLU A 4 -31.24 -6.01 -9.86
C GLU A 4 -29.86 -5.35 -9.83
N THR A 5 -28.78 -6.14 -9.95
CA THR A 5 -27.41 -5.63 -10.03
C THR A 5 -27.26 -4.68 -11.22
N GLN A 6 -27.87 -5.00 -12.37
CA GLN A 6 -27.85 -4.15 -13.56
C GLN A 6 -28.61 -2.83 -13.36
N ASP A 7 -29.77 -2.86 -12.71
CA ASP A 7 -30.52 -1.64 -12.36
C ASP A 7 -29.72 -0.71 -11.44
N LEU A 8 -29.12 -1.27 -10.39
CA LEU A 8 -28.28 -0.52 -9.45
C LEU A 8 -27.09 0.14 -10.16
N ILE A 9 -26.41 -0.56 -11.05
CA ILE A 9 -25.32 -0.02 -11.87
C ILE A 9 -25.81 1.13 -12.76
N SER A 10 -26.98 0.98 -13.38
CA SER A 10 -27.58 2.03 -14.22
C SER A 10 -27.82 3.31 -13.40
N ARG A 11 -28.38 3.16 -12.20
CA ARG A 11 -28.65 4.28 -11.29
C ARG A 11 -27.37 4.93 -10.77
N PHE A 12 -26.28 4.17 -10.59
CA PHE A 12 -24.96 4.73 -10.24
C PHE A 12 -24.42 5.69 -11.29
N ARG A 13 -24.76 5.52 -12.57
CA ARG A 13 -24.33 6.42 -13.67
C ARG A 13 -24.84 7.85 -13.50
N ASN A 14 -25.85 8.08 -12.67
CA ASN A 14 -26.30 9.42 -12.34
C ASN A 14 -25.35 10.15 -11.37
N TYR A 15 -24.33 9.47 -10.85
CA TYR A 15 -23.39 9.99 -9.86
C TYR A 15 -21.91 9.87 -10.30
N THR A 16 -21.65 9.80 -11.62
CA THR A 16 -20.33 9.45 -12.19
C THR A 16 -19.47 10.62 -12.63
N GLU A 17 -19.74 11.86 -12.22
CA GLU A 17 -18.80 12.96 -12.46
C GLU A 17 -17.46 12.63 -11.78
N ASN A 18 -16.49 12.14 -12.59
CA ASN A 18 -15.19 11.59 -12.19
C ASN A 18 -15.21 10.23 -11.44
N ARG A 19 -16.29 9.45 -11.56
CA ARG A 19 -16.40 8.10 -10.95
C ARG A 19 -16.83 7.09 -12.00
N GLN A 20 -16.39 5.85 -11.87
CA GLN A 20 -16.76 4.76 -12.77
C GLN A 20 -17.56 3.72 -11.99
N PRO A 21 -18.70 3.23 -12.51
CA PRO A 21 -19.39 2.11 -11.90
C PRO A 21 -18.47 0.90 -11.79
N PHE A 22 -18.58 0.18 -10.67
CA PHE A 22 -17.78 -0.98 -10.35
C PHE A 22 -18.65 -2.14 -9.88
N VAL A 23 -18.28 -3.36 -10.26
CA VAL A 23 -18.99 -4.58 -9.89
C VAL A 23 -17.98 -5.67 -9.53
N TRP A 24 -18.18 -6.26 -8.37
CA TRP A 24 -17.53 -7.50 -7.96
C TRP A 24 -18.55 -8.61 -7.92
N ASN A 25 -18.48 -9.50 -8.90
CA ASN A 25 -19.31 -10.70 -8.89
C ASN A 25 -18.62 -11.81 -8.10
N THR A 26 -19.20 -12.14 -6.94
CA THR A 26 -18.58 -13.05 -5.96
C THR A 26 -18.49 -14.49 -6.48
N GLU A 27 -19.45 -14.93 -7.32
CA GLU A 27 -19.42 -16.27 -7.93
C GLU A 27 -18.21 -16.47 -8.84
N ASN A 28 -17.87 -15.47 -9.65
CA ASN A 28 -16.78 -15.57 -10.62
C ASN A 28 -15.42 -15.13 -10.06
N ARG A 29 -15.41 -14.23 -9.07
CA ARG A 29 -14.18 -13.61 -8.54
C ARG A 29 -13.82 -14.04 -7.12
N GLY A 30 -14.65 -14.88 -6.49
CA GLY A 30 -14.51 -15.24 -5.09
C GLY A 30 -14.82 -14.09 -4.13
N GLY A 31 -14.45 -14.25 -2.86
CA GLY A 31 -14.67 -13.24 -1.83
C GLY A 31 -13.93 -11.93 -2.12
N LEU A 32 -14.59 -10.80 -1.87
CA LEU A 32 -13.97 -9.48 -1.96
C LEU A 32 -13.02 -9.27 -0.78
N ASN A 33 -11.75 -9.02 -1.09
CA ASN A 33 -10.75 -8.51 -0.15
C ASN A 33 -9.79 -7.60 -0.92
N CYS A 34 -8.93 -6.87 -0.21
CA CYS A 34 -8.01 -5.91 -0.84
C CYS A 34 -7.11 -6.58 -1.88
N TRP A 35 -6.59 -7.79 -1.62
CA TRP A 35 -5.65 -8.47 -2.50
C TRP A 35 -6.30 -8.96 -3.79
N ASN A 36 -7.46 -9.61 -3.69
CA ASN A 36 -8.24 -10.04 -4.85
C ASN A 36 -8.63 -8.84 -5.72
N LEU A 37 -9.00 -7.72 -5.10
CA LEU A 37 -9.29 -6.49 -5.84
C LEU A 37 -8.05 -6.01 -6.61
N LEU A 38 -6.90 -5.93 -5.96
CA LEU A 38 -5.65 -5.52 -6.59
C LEU A 38 -5.27 -6.40 -7.79
N LEU A 39 -5.42 -7.72 -7.64
CA LEU A 39 -5.19 -8.69 -8.72
C LEU A 39 -6.15 -8.44 -9.90
N SER A 40 -7.45 -8.32 -9.62
CA SER A 40 -8.49 -8.17 -10.66
C SER A 40 -8.36 -6.88 -11.46
N GLU A 41 -7.90 -5.81 -10.81
CA GLU A 41 -7.69 -4.50 -11.42
C GLU A 41 -6.37 -4.45 -12.20
N GLY A 42 -5.51 -5.48 -12.07
CA GLY A 42 -4.23 -5.59 -12.78
C GLY A 42 -3.09 -4.80 -12.13
N PHE A 43 -3.25 -4.38 -10.88
CA PHE A 43 -2.23 -3.62 -10.14
C PHE A 43 -1.06 -4.50 -9.73
N VAL A 44 -1.27 -5.81 -9.67
CA VAL A 44 -0.28 -6.80 -9.20
C VAL A 44 0.37 -7.51 -10.38
N GLN A 45 1.69 -7.61 -10.34
CA GLN A 45 2.47 -8.46 -11.23
C GLN A 45 3.48 -9.27 -10.42
N THR A 46 3.70 -10.53 -10.76
CA THR A 46 4.82 -11.29 -10.20
C THR A 46 6.15 -10.70 -10.62
N THR A 47 7.13 -10.73 -9.73
CA THR A 47 8.48 -10.23 -10.00
C THR A 47 9.51 -11.12 -9.32
N ASP A 48 10.76 -10.96 -9.73
CA ASP A 48 11.88 -11.62 -9.10
C ASP A 48 12.10 -11.12 -7.66
N PHE A 49 12.44 -12.04 -6.76
CA PHE A 49 12.70 -11.74 -5.35
C PHE A 49 13.91 -10.82 -5.16
N ASP A 50 14.99 -11.08 -5.89
CA ASP A 50 16.22 -10.28 -5.77
C ASP A 50 16.00 -8.87 -6.35
N GLN A 51 15.13 -8.73 -7.36
CA GLN A 51 14.66 -7.42 -7.85
C GLN A 51 13.91 -6.61 -6.79
N ALA A 52 13.06 -7.26 -5.97
CA ALA A 52 12.37 -6.59 -4.86
C ALA A 52 13.37 -6.06 -3.82
N ILE A 53 14.31 -6.91 -3.39
CA ILE A 53 15.37 -6.54 -2.44
C ILE A 53 16.26 -5.42 -3.02
N ALA A 54 16.66 -5.53 -4.29
CA ALA A 54 17.47 -4.51 -4.97
C ALA A 54 16.74 -3.15 -5.03
N THR A 55 15.42 -3.16 -5.24
CA THR A 55 14.62 -1.94 -5.26
C THR A 55 14.57 -1.28 -3.89
N TRP A 56 14.36 -2.04 -2.82
CA TRP A 56 14.38 -1.51 -1.45
C TRP A 56 15.75 -0.92 -1.07
N LYS A 57 16.84 -1.63 -1.39
CA LYS A 57 18.21 -1.09 -1.26
C LYS A 57 18.39 0.22 -2.02
N GLY A 58 17.84 0.28 -3.24
CA GLY A 58 17.88 1.47 -4.08
C GLY A 58 17.14 2.67 -3.47
N ILE A 59 15.97 2.45 -2.87
CA ILE A 59 15.22 3.48 -2.14
C ILE A 59 16.02 3.95 -0.92
N ALA A 60 16.47 3.01 -0.09
CA ALA A 60 17.28 3.31 1.09
C ALA A 60 18.51 4.14 0.73
N ARG A 61 19.28 3.73 -0.29
CA ARG A 61 20.44 4.47 -0.81
C ARG A 61 20.10 5.91 -1.19
N ARG A 62 18.92 6.15 -1.79
CA ARG A 62 18.49 7.51 -2.17
C ARG A 62 18.12 8.39 -0.97
N GLY A 63 17.71 7.81 0.15
CA GLY A 63 17.34 8.56 1.36
C GLY A 63 18.46 8.74 2.38
N MET A 64 19.58 8.02 2.27
CA MET A 64 20.64 8.06 3.29
C MET A 64 21.16 9.49 3.49
N PRO A 65 21.47 9.93 4.72
CA PRO A 65 22.10 11.22 4.93
C PRO A 65 23.48 11.31 4.26
N THR A 66 23.83 12.50 3.81
CA THR A 66 25.18 12.87 3.38
C THR A 66 26.17 12.68 4.53
N ASP A 67 27.48 12.57 4.25
CA ASP A 67 28.49 12.42 5.31
C ASP A 67 28.31 13.53 6.37
N PRO A 68 27.99 13.18 7.63
CA PRO A 68 27.78 14.18 8.69
C PRO A 68 28.99 15.09 8.91
N LYS A 69 30.19 14.66 8.49
CA LYS A 69 31.41 15.47 8.52
C LYS A 69 31.45 16.54 7.44
N GLU A 70 30.86 16.27 6.29
CA GLU A 70 30.82 17.19 5.14
C GLU A 70 29.60 18.12 5.19
N TYR A 71 28.48 17.65 5.76
CA TYR A 71 27.23 18.39 5.87
C TYR A 71 26.62 18.32 7.28
N PRO A 72 27.26 18.95 8.29
CA PRO A 72 26.77 18.94 9.66
C PRO A 72 25.39 19.62 9.75
N GLY A 73 24.36 18.84 10.09
CA GLY A 73 22.98 19.31 10.29
C GLY A 73 21.93 18.66 9.39
N TYR A 74 22.32 17.96 8.33
CA TYR A 74 21.39 17.24 7.45
C TYR A 74 21.05 15.86 8.02
N LYS A 75 19.75 15.59 8.24
CA LYS A 75 19.24 14.31 8.77
C LYS A 75 19.00 13.25 7.67
N TYR A 76 18.94 13.69 6.42
CA TYR A 76 18.68 12.86 5.23
C TYR A 76 19.30 13.53 3.99
N ALA A 77 19.38 12.78 2.89
CA ALA A 77 19.87 13.28 1.62
C ALA A 77 19.11 14.52 1.15
N SER A 78 19.79 15.54 0.59
CA SER A 78 19.12 16.66 -0.10
C SER A 78 18.23 16.19 -1.27
N SER A 79 17.37 17.06 -1.80
CA SER A 79 16.52 16.71 -2.94
C SER A 79 17.39 16.29 -4.12
N ARG A 80 16.87 15.45 -5.03
CA ARG A 80 17.69 14.96 -6.17
C ARG A 80 18.23 16.11 -7.02
N ARG A 81 17.49 17.22 -7.11
CA ARG A 81 17.87 18.43 -7.86
C ARG A 81 19.03 19.20 -7.22
N GLU A 82 19.19 19.08 -5.91
CA GLU A 82 20.20 19.81 -5.12
C GLU A 82 21.46 18.98 -4.84
N ARG A 83 21.47 17.69 -5.22
CA ARG A 83 22.64 16.81 -5.05
C ARG A 83 23.71 17.14 -6.08
N LYS A 84 24.95 17.34 -5.60
CA LYS A 84 26.13 17.46 -6.47
C LYS A 84 26.54 16.11 -7.06
N ASP A 85 26.39 15.04 -6.28
CA ASP A 85 26.60 13.65 -6.68
C ASP A 85 25.82 12.69 -5.74
N ASP A 86 25.95 11.39 -6.01
CA ASP A 86 25.49 10.32 -5.12
C ASP A 86 26.61 9.90 -4.13
N SER A 87 27.50 10.81 -3.68
CA SER A 87 28.54 10.45 -2.72
C SER A 87 27.95 10.36 -1.30
N TRP A 88 27.91 9.13 -0.80
CA TRP A 88 27.35 8.78 0.52
C TRP A 88 28.46 8.30 1.44
N SER A 89 28.19 8.25 2.75
CA SER A 89 29.04 7.49 3.68
C SER A 89 29.18 6.03 3.23
N PRO A 90 30.34 5.59 2.73
CA PRO A 90 30.51 4.22 2.21
C PRO A 90 30.30 3.17 3.31
N TYR A 91 30.60 3.56 4.55
CA TYR A 91 30.36 2.76 5.74
C TYR A 91 28.87 2.48 5.97
N LEU A 92 28.02 3.51 6.01
CA LEU A 92 26.58 3.33 6.23
C LEU A 92 25.94 2.53 5.08
N GLN A 93 26.35 2.81 3.84
CA GLN A 93 25.88 2.07 2.67
C GLN A 93 26.26 0.59 2.75
N SER A 94 27.52 0.29 3.09
CA SER A 94 28.00 -1.09 3.27
C SER A 94 27.22 -1.81 4.37
N GLN A 95 26.98 -1.14 5.51
CA GLN A 95 26.22 -1.70 6.62
C GLN A 95 24.76 -2.00 6.23
N GLN A 96 24.07 -1.10 5.55
CA GLN A 96 22.70 -1.34 5.04
C GLN A 96 22.67 -2.52 4.06
N ASN A 97 23.63 -2.57 3.14
CA ASN A 97 23.73 -3.68 2.19
C ASN A 97 23.89 -5.03 2.90
N GLN A 98 24.68 -5.09 3.97
CA GLN A 98 24.81 -6.30 4.79
C GLN A 98 23.48 -6.70 5.42
N TYR A 99 22.71 -5.77 5.99
CA TYR A 99 21.41 -6.08 6.59
C TYR A 99 20.38 -6.55 5.56
N TYR A 100 20.29 -5.91 4.39
CA TYR A 100 19.41 -6.38 3.33
C TYR A 100 19.83 -7.75 2.78
N ASN A 101 21.14 -8.02 2.66
CA ASN A 101 21.63 -9.34 2.26
C ASN A 101 21.29 -10.41 3.31
N ALA A 102 21.47 -10.09 4.59
CA ALA A 102 21.11 -10.99 5.68
C ALA A 102 19.60 -11.27 5.71
N LEU A 103 18.76 -10.25 5.51
CA LEU A 103 17.31 -10.40 5.37
C LEU A 103 16.98 -11.31 4.19
N ALA A 104 17.55 -11.03 3.01
CA ALA A 104 17.30 -11.80 1.80
C ALA A 104 17.66 -13.29 1.97
N TYR A 105 18.85 -13.57 2.53
CA TYR A 105 19.28 -14.92 2.84
C TYR A 105 18.35 -15.61 3.84
N PHE A 106 17.99 -14.91 4.93
CA PHE A 106 17.11 -15.45 5.95
C PHE A 106 15.74 -15.84 5.37
N LEU A 107 15.11 -14.94 4.61
CA LEU A 107 13.82 -15.19 3.95
C LEU A 107 13.88 -16.41 3.03
N LYS A 108 14.89 -16.51 2.16
CA LYS A 108 15.07 -17.66 1.25
C LYS A 108 15.27 -18.98 1.99
N SER A 109 15.91 -18.96 3.16
CA SER A 109 16.21 -20.16 3.94
C SER A 109 15.07 -20.62 4.86
N SER A 110 14.19 -19.70 5.27
CA SER A 110 13.22 -19.91 6.35
C SER A 110 11.77 -19.95 5.86
N LEU A 111 11.49 -19.47 4.65
CA LEU A 111 10.15 -19.43 4.07
C LEU A 111 10.02 -20.36 2.87
N GLN A 112 8.88 -21.00 2.77
CA GLN A 112 8.38 -21.76 1.62
C GLN A 112 7.45 -20.87 0.78
N ASN A 113 7.12 -21.27 -0.45
CA ASN A 113 6.19 -20.54 -1.33
C ASN A 113 6.53 -19.04 -1.49
N LEU A 114 7.83 -18.72 -1.41
CA LEU A 114 8.35 -17.36 -1.43
C LEU A 114 8.12 -16.73 -2.80
N ARG A 115 7.37 -15.63 -2.81
CA ARG A 115 6.96 -14.88 -4.01
C ARG A 115 7.22 -13.41 -3.78
N ALA A 116 7.59 -12.70 -4.83
CA ALA A 116 7.63 -11.25 -4.84
C ALA A 116 6.61 -10.71 -5.83
N TYR A 117 6.00 -9.59 -5.48
CA TYR A 117 5.04 -8.90 -6.34
C TYR A 117 5.44 -7.44 -6.52
N SER A 118 5.29 -6.95 -7.74
CA SER A 118 5.29 -5.53 -8.08
C SER A 118 3.83 -5.06 -8.06
N LEU A 119 3.56 -4.07 -7.23
CA LEU A 119 2.34 -3.28 -7.21
C LEU A 119 2.60 -2.01 -8.02
N ARG A 120 1.71 -1.67 -8.95
CA ARG A 120 1.85 -0.49 -9.79
C ARG A 120 0.53 0.26 -9.91
N SER A 121 0.60 1.58 -10.03
CA SER A 121 -0.53 2.35 -10.54
C SER A 121 -0.77 1.97 -12.00
N ILE A 122 -2.03 1.89 -12.40
CA ILE A 122 -2.42 1.71 -13.80
C ILE A 122 -2.97 3.03 -14.27
N ASN A 123 -2.12 3.86 -14.86
CA ASN A 123 -2.53 5.14 -15.41
C ASN A 123 -2.97 5.02 -16.87
N ARG A 124 -3.98 4.18 -17.13
CA ARG A 124 -4.49 3.98 -18.49
C ARG A 124 -5.37 5.12 -19.00
N SER A 125 -5.91 5.96 -18.10
CA SER A 125 -6.92 6.95 -18.46
C SER A 125 -6.42 8.39 -18.55
N LEU A 126 -5.29 8.74 -17.92
CA LEU A 126 -4.91 10.16 -17.89
C LEU A 126 -4.06 10.58 -19.09
N ASN A 127 -3.48 9.68 -19.88
CA ASN A 127 -2.69 10.02 -21.09
C ASN A 127 -1.70 11.19 -20.85
N VAL A 128 -1.24 11.33 -19.62
CA VAL A 128 -0.42 12.45 -19.16
C VAL A 128 1.03 12.00 -19.19
N SER A 129 1.82 12.70 -19.99
CA SER A 129 3.24 12.43 -20.21
C SER A 129 4.12 12.53 -18.95
N TRP A 130 3.59 13.09 -17.85
CA TRP A 130 4.33 13.31 -16.61
C TRP A 130 4.09 12.23 -15.55
N ALA A 131 3.09 11.36 -15.70
CA ALA A 131 2.84 10.32 -14.71
C ALA A 131 3.85 9.18 -14.86
N GLN A 132 4.78 9.07 -13.92
CA GLN A 132 5.71 7.94 -13.87
C GLN A 132 4.98 6.70 -13.34
N GLU A 133 5.20 5.55 -13.98
CA GLU A 133 4.76 4.27 -13.42
C GLU A 133 5.64 3.92 -12.21
N PHE A 134 5.15 4.23 -11.00
CA PHE A 134 5.79 3.77 -9.77
C PHE A 134 5.50 2.29 -9.53
N LYS A 135 6.57 1.55 -9.24
CA LYS A 135 6.51 0.15 -8.83
C LYS A 135 6.91 0.02 -7.38
N ILE A 136 6.02 -0.54 -6.58
CA ILE A 136 6.26 -0.88 -5.18
C ILE A 136 6.37 -2.39 -5.08
N PHE A 137 7.38 -2.87 -4.37
CA PHE A 137 7.66 -4.29 -4.30
C PHE A 137 7.29 -4.82 -2.92
N ILE A 138 6.54 -5.92 -2.87
CA ILE A 138 6.24 -6.68 -1.65
C ILE A 138 6.77 -8.10 -1.78
N ILE A 139 7.06 -8.74 -0.66
CA ILE A 139 7.53 -10.13 -0.59
C ILE A 139 6.60 -10.91 0.33
N VAL A 140 6.16 -12.07 -0.12
CA VAL A 140 5.24 -12.95 0.60
C VAL A 140 5.85 -14.34 0.66
N GLY A 141 5.81 -14.99 1.82
CA GLY A 141 6.26 -16.36 1.98
C GLY A 141 5.51 -17.06 3.10
N GLN A 142 5.57 -18.38 3.12
CA GLN A 142 4.87 -19.21 4.09
C GLN A 142 5.87 -19.92 5.01
N THR A 143 5.56 -20.00 6.29
CA THR A 143 6.34 -20.75 7.27
C THR A 143 5.98 -22.24 7.21
N SER A 144 6.80 -23.10 7.82
CA SER A 144 6.54 -24.56 7.82
C SER A 144 5.32 -24.96 8.67
N ASP A 145 4.89 -24.11 9.60
CA ASP A 145 3.63 -24.24 10.35
C ASP A 145 2.44 -23.52 9.68
N LEU A 146 2.57 -23.22 8.38
CA LEU A 146 1.54 -22.76 7.45
C LEU A 146 1.05 -21.32 7.62
N GLU A 147 1.78 -20.49 8.35
CA GLU A 147 1.49 -19.05 8.47
C GLU A 147 2.13 -18.28 7.32
N TRP A 148 1.45 -17.25 6.85
CA TRP A 148 1.93 -16.35 5.81
C TRP A 148 2.61 -15.15 6.43
N ILE A 149 3.79 -14.82 5.92
CA ILE A 149 4.54 -13.61 6.23
C ILE A 149 4.55 -12.70 5.00
N CYS A 150 4.20 -11.43 5.19
CA CYS A 150 4.30 -10.42 4.14
C CYS A 150 5.21 -9.26 4.59
N LEU A 151 6.15 -8.90 3.72
CA LEU A 151 7.01 -7.73 3.85
C LEU A 151 6.64 -6.67 2.84
N ALA A 152 6.42 -5.44 3.31
CA ALA A 152 6.08 -4.31 2.47
C ALA A 152 6.80 -3.03 2.92
N PRO A 153 7.29 -2.19 1.98
CA PRO A 153 7.87 -0.90 2.31
C PRO A 153 6.79 0.13 2.66
N THR A 154 7.17 1.19 3.37
CA THR A 154 6.36 2.41 3.40
C THR A 154 6.34 3.10 2.05
N VAL A 155 5.18 3.64 1.72
CA VAL A 155 4.94 4.51 0.56
C VAL A 155 4.39 5.83 1.10
N PRO A 156 4.90 6.99 0.63
CA PRO A 156 4.30 8.26 0.96
C PRO A 156 2.91 8.31 0.35
N ASP A 157 1.90 8.51 1.20
CA ASP A 157 0.58 8.88 0.72
C ASP A 157 0.60 10.37 0.40
N GLN A 158 0.67 10.72 -0.88
CA GLN A 158 0.64 12.12 -1.33
C GLN A 158 -0.75 12.57 -1.78
N VAL A 159 -1.69 11.63 -1.88
CA VAL A 159 -2.99 11.83 -2.53
C VAL A 159 -4.09 12.08 -1.51
N TRP A 160 -4.16 11.25 -0.46
CA TRP A 160 -5.20 11.36 0.56
C TRP A 160 -4.76 12.20 1.77
N ASN A 161 -3.45 12.43 1.88
CA ASN A 161 -2.78 13.02 3.04
C ASN A 161 -2.87 14.56 3.14
N ARG A 162 -3.69 15.24 2.32
CA ARG A 162 -3.99 16.67 2.55
C ARG A 162 -4.87 16.92 3.78
N TYR A 163 -5.53 15.89 4.33
CA TYR A 163 -6.45 16.03 5.46
C TYR A 163 -6.27 14.98 6.59
N THR A 164 -5.35 14.02 6.48
CA THR A 164 -5.30 12.83 7.35
C THR A 164 -3.99 12.64 8.13
N ASN A 165 -3.23 13.72 8.36
CA ASN A 165 -2.04 13.74 9.24
C ASN A 165 -2.28 13.23 10.69
N SER A 166 -3.52 12.87 11.05
CA SER A 166 -3.89 12.33 12.36
C SER A 166 -3.97 10.79 12.43
N PHE A 167 -3.97 10.06 11.32
CA PHE A 167 -3.81 8.60 11.37
C PHE A 167 -2.36 8.24 11.07
N HIS A 168 -1.49 8.52 12.05
CA HIS A 168 -0.46 7.55 12.33
C HIS A 168 -1.21 6.24 12.60
N PRO A 169 -1.03 5.15 11.82
CA PRO A 169 -1.26 3.86 12.43
C PRO A 169 -0.25 3.84 13.58
N GLU A 170 -0.74 4.16 14.78
CA GLU A 170 -0.08 3.77 16.00
C GLU A 170 0.28 2.30 15.80
N LEU A 171 1.43 1.91 16.33
CA LEU A 171 1.90 0.53 16.37
C LEU A 171 0.85 -0.51 16.81
N ALA A 172 -0.36 -0.10 17.21
CA ALA A 172 -1.56 -0.93 17.38
C ALA A 172 -1.90 -1.85 16.19
N SER A 173 -1.52 -1.57 14.94
CA SER A 173 -1.65 -2.56 13.85
C SER A 173 -0.60 -3.68 13.91
N LEU A 174 0.51 -3.48 14.64
CA LEU A 174 1.52 -4.52 14.89
C LEU A 174 1.04 -5.57 15.89
N THR A 175 0.06 -5.26 16.76
CA THR A 175 -0.55 -6.26 17.65
C THR A 175 -1.32 -7.35 16.88
N ALA A 176 -1.77 -7.08 15.66
CA ALA A 176 -2.34 -8.10 14.77
C ALA A 176 -1.29 -9.02 14.12
N CYS A 177 0.01 -8.72 14.29
CA CYS A 177 1.12 -9.51 13.75
C CYS A 177 1.65 -10.54 14.76
N GLN A 178 0.83 -11.00 15.70
CA GLN A 178 1.24 -12.01 16.68
C GLN A 178 0.74 -13.39 16.24
N SER A 179 1.67 -14.28 15.90
CA SER A 179 1.34 -15.68 15.64
C SER A 179 1.39 -16.52 16.91
N THR A 180 0.36 -17.34 17.09
CA THR A 180 0.33 -18.36 18.15
C THR A 180 1.27 -19.53 17.83
N LYS A 181 1.66 -19.69 16.56
CA LYS A 181 2.49 -20.79 16.09
C LYS A 181 3.98 -20.54 16.39
N PRO A 182 4.71 -21.50 17.01
CA PRO A 182 6.07 -21.26 17.48
C PRO A 182 7.09 -20.94 16.38
N VAL A 183 7.03 -21.62 15.22
CA VAL A 183 8.02 -21.43 14.14
C VAL A 183 7.80 -20.08 13.49
N ALA A 184 6.55 -19.75 13.18
CA ALA A 184 6.22 -18.48 12.57
C ALA A 184 6.56 -17.27 13.45
N ARG A 185 6.36 -17.39 14.77
CA ARG A 185 6.76 -16.38 15.75
C ARG A 185 8.27 -16.16 15.78
N ASP A 186 9.07 -17.23 15.86
CA ASP A 186 10.54 -17.13 15.85
C ASP A 186 11.06 -16.50 14.55
N ILE A 187 10.51 -16.88 13.40
CA ILE A 187 10.85 -16.29 12.10
C ILE A 187 10.50 -14.80 12.08
N HIS A 188 9.28 -14.43 12.50
CA HIS A 188 8.83 -13.03 12.55
C HIS A 188 9.70 -12.17 13.48
N GLU A 189 10.07 -12.68 14.65
CA GLU A 189 10.98 -12.00 15.59
C GLU A 189 12.37 -11.80 14.98
N LYS A 190 12.92 -12.80 14.29
CA LYS A 190 14.23 -12.70 13.63
C LYS A 190 14.21 -11.70 12.49
N ILE A 191 13.16 -11.69 11.66
CA ILE A 191 12.96 -10.66 10.63
C ILE A 191 12.89 -9.28 11.29
N SER A 192 12.05 -9.12 12.31
CA SER A 192 11.86 -7.85 13.02
C SER A 192 13.17 -7.30 13.60
N LYS A 193 14.02 -8.16 14.17
CA LYS A 193 15.37 -7.77 14.65
C LYS A 193 16.26 -7.23 13.53
N VAL A 194 16.19 -7.78 12.32
CA VAL A 194 16.93 -7.24 11.16
C VAL A 194 16.34 -5.91 10.70
N LEU A 195 15.01 -5.81 10.64
CA LEU A 195 14.32 -4.57 10.23
C LEU A 195 14.59 -3.41 11.20
N ILE A 196 14.64 -3.66 12.51
CA ILE A 196 15.03 -2.67 13.52
C ILE A 196 16.46 -2.14 13.27
N LYS A 197 17.38 -3.01 12.81
CA LYS A 197 18.76 -2.61 12.49
C LYS A 197 18.86 -1.78 11.21
N LEU A 198 17.99 -2.01 10.23
CA LEU A 198 17.91 -1.15 9.04
C LEU A 198 17.57 0.29 9.43
N LYS A 199 16.77 0.47 10.50
CA LYS A 199 16.22 1.76 10.97
C LYS A 199 15.39 2.48 9.89
N PRO A 200 14.40 3.30 10.27
CA PRO A 200 13.74 4.18 9.31
C PRO A 200 14.73 5.16 8.70
N ILE A 201 14.62 5.41 7.39
CA ILE A 201 15.40 6.40 6.64
C ILE A 201 14.45 7.47 6.15
N GLU A 202 14.71 8.74 6.50
CA GLU A 202 13.95 9.86 5.96
C GLU A 202 14.24 10.00 4.45
N CYS A 203 13.20 10.01 3.64
CA CYS A 203 13.26 10.08 2.18
C CYS A 203 12.38 11.23 1.68
N TYR A 204 12.79 11.88 0.59
CA TYR A 204 11.89 12.71 -0.20
C TYR A 204 10.89 11.86 -0.96
N GLY A 205 9.64 12.30 -0.96
CA GLY A 205 8.60 11.88 -1.87
C GLY A 205 8.90 12.32 -3.31
N TYR A 206 7.97 12.06 -4.23
CA TYR A 206 8.19 12.40 -5.65
C TYR A 206 8.32 13.90 -5.86
N TYR A 207 7.51 14.65 -5.12
CA TYR A 207 7.66 16.08 -4.99
C TYR A 207 8.56 16.40 -3.79
N ASP A 208 9.63 17.16 -4.04
CA ASP A 208 10.75 17.50 -3.13
C ASP A 208 10.34 18.25 -1.83
N TYR A 209 9.04 18.30 -1.48
CA TYR A 209 8.49 18.89 -0.26
C TYR A 209 7.78 17.91 0.68
N VAL A 210 7.56 16.65 0.28
CA VAL A 210 7.01 15.63 1.18
C VAL A 210 8.14 14.77 1.69
N ILE A 211 8.36 14.76 3.00
CA ILE A 211 9.33 13.87 3.65
C ILE A 211 8.55 12.71 4.26
N TYR A 212 9.06 11.49 4.11
CA TYR A 212 8.50 10.30 4.75
C TYR A 212 9.59 9.39 5.28
N ASN A 213 9.25 8.58 6.28
CA ASN A 213 10.15 7.57 6.82
C ASN A 213 10.02 6.29 6.00
N HIS A 214 11.03 6.01 5.17
CA HIS A 214 11.18 4.74 4.51
C HIS A 214 11.56 3.64 5.51
N GLN A 215 10.72 2.62 5.62
CA GLN A 215 10.97 1.41 6.41
C GLN A 215 10.25 0.22 5.78
N ILE A 216 10.69 -0.99 6.11
CA ILE A 216 10.01 -2.22 5.72
C ILE A 216 9.24 -2.73 6.93
N PHE A 217 7.99 -3.11 6.74
CA PHE A 217 7.17 -3.78 7.74
C PHE A 217 7.12 -5.28 7.46
N CYS A 218 6.98 -6.06 8.53
CA CYS A 218 6.78 -7.50 8.47
C CYS A 218 5.49 -7.83 9.22
N THR A 219 4.57 -8.49 8.53
CA THR A 219 3.28 -8.91 9.06
C THR A 219 3.10 -10.40 8.90
N ILE A 220 2.20 -10.98 9.68
CA ILE A 220 1.96 -12.41 9.74
C ILE A 220 0.48 -12.71 9.91
N SER A 221 0.00 -13.78 9.28
CA SER A 221 -1.36 -14.28 9.45
C SER A 221 -1.47 -15.74 9.00
N SER A 222 -2.51 -16.45 9.42
CA SER A 222 -2.86 -17.77 8.87
C SER A 222 -3.40 -17.70 7.43
N ASP A 223 -3.76 -16.50 6.95
CA ASP A 223 -4.29 -16.26 5.61
C ASP A 223 -3.38 -15.30 4.81
N GLU A 224 -3.06 -15.67 3.56
CA GLU A 224 -2.16 -14.89 2.69
C GLU A 224 -2.70 -13.49 2.43
N ALA A 225 -4.00 -13.36 2.12
CA ALA A 225 -4.61 -12.07 1.79
C ALA A 225 -4.66 -11.17 3.02
N ILE A 226 -4.90 -11.72 4.21
CA ILE A 226 -4.86 -10.95 5.47
C ILE A 226 -3.44 -10.48 5.78
N ALA A 227 -2.42 -11.35 5.64
CA ALA A 227 -1.03 -10.94 5.83
C ALA A 227 -0.65 -9.79 4.87
N ILE A 228 -1.04 -9.89 3.60
CA ILE A 228 -0.82 -8.82 2.63
C ILE A 228 -1.56 -7.54 3.03
N GLU A 229 -2.84 -7.63 3.39
CA GLU A 229 -3.64 -6.49 3.81
C GLU A 229 -3.00 -5.71 4.96
N LEU A 230 -2.57 -6.43 6.01
CA LEU A 230 -1.90 -5.84 7.15
C LEU A 230 -0.59 -5.15 6.74
N ALA A 231 0.19 -5.76 5.84
CA ALA A 231 1.42 -5.17 5.33
C ALA A 231 1.15 -3.88 4.53
N LEU A 232 0.09 -3.87 3.71
CA LEU A 232 -0.31 -2.69 2.96
C LEU A 232 -0.81 -1.56 3.86
N LYS A 233 -1.59 -1.88 4.90
CA LYS A 233 -2.00 -0.91 5.94
C LYS A 233 -0.80 -0.32 6.67
N ALA A 234 0.12 -1.17 7.13
CA ALA A 234 1.35 -0.74 7.79
C ALA A 234 2.20 0.17 6.87
N GLY A 235 2.32 -0.20 5.60
CA GLY A 235 3.02 0.56 4.56
C GLY A 235 2.30 1.83 4.08
N LYS A 236 1.11 2.16 4.62
CA LYS A 236 0.24 3.28 4.18
C LYS A 236 -0.21 3.21 2.72
N MET A 237 -0.26 2.02 2.15
CA MET A 237 -0.73 1.78 0.78
C MET A 237 -2.20 1.42 0.70
N PHE A 238 -2.81 1.04 1.82
CA PHE A 238 -4.20 0.60 1.88
C PHE A 238 -4.87 1.10 3.15
N ASP A 239 -6.11 1.55 3.01
CA ASP A 239 -7.00 1.88 4.11
C ASP A 239 -8.43 1.42 3.77
N ASP A 240 -9.08 0.82 4.75
CA ASP A 240 -10.50 0.51 4.74
C ASP A 240 -11.14 1.31 5.87
N ASP A 241 -11.82 2.41 5.54
CA ASP A 241 -12.48 3.25 6.53
C ASP A 241 -13.91 2.75 6.77
N PRO A 242 -14.17 1.93 7.82
CA PRO A 242 -15.53 1.47 8.15
C PRO A 242 -16.40 2.60 8.73
N TYR A 243 -15.81 3.73 9.10
CA TYR A 243 -16.50 4.87 9.71
C TYR A 243 -16.91 5.93 8.68
N TYR A 244 -16.36 5.89 7.47
CA TYR A 244 -16.71 6.81 6.38
C TYR A 244 -18.22 6.96 6.19
N PHE A 245 -18.94 5.83 6.24
CA PHE A 245 -20.39 5.79 6.06
C PHE A 245 -21.18 5.90 7.37
N LYS A 246 -20.53 6.07 8.53
CA LYS A 246 -21.20 6.29 9.83
C LYS A 246 -21.31 7.77 10.19
N VAL A 247 -20.36 8.58 9.75
CA VAL A 247 -20.41 10.04 9.98
C VAL A 247 -21.39 10.68 8.99
N LYS A 248 -22.28 11.55 9.47
CA LYS A 248 -23.02 12.47 8.58
C LYS A 248 -22.01 13.50 8.09
N TYR A 249 -21.35 13.21 6.97
CA TYR A 249 -20.48 14.18 6.32
C TYR A 249 -21.34 15.36 5.84
N ASP A 250 -21.25 16.49 6.53
CA ASP A 250 -22.00 17.69 6.17
C ASP A 250 -21.29 18.59 5.14
N GLY A 251 -20.03 18.27 4.81
CA GLY A 251 -19.12 19.20 4.13
C GLY A 251 -19.03 19.15 2.59
N ASP A 252 -19.57 18.15 1.90
CA ASP A 252 -19.47 18.07 0.43
C ASP A 252 -20.83 17.73 -0.20
N SER A 253 -21.39 18.68 -0.95
CA SER A 253 -22.71 18.56 -1.59
C SER A 253 -22.73 17.48 -2.68
N SER A 254 -21.58 17.11 -3.26
CA SER A 254 -21.46 16.08 -4.29
C SER A 254 -21.40 14.66 -3.71
N GLU A 255 -20.93 14.50 -2.47
CA GLU A 255 -20.80 13.20 -1.80
C GLU A 255 -22.07 12.76 -1.06
N LYS A 256 -22.89 13.73 -0.62
CA LYS A 256 -24.15 13.46 0.09
C LYS A 256 -25.10 12.56 -0.73
N PRO A 257 -25.37 12.82 -2.03
CA PRO A 257 -26.28 11.98 -2.82
C PRO A 257 -25.78 10.54 -2.98
N VAL A 258 -24.49 10.35 -3.23
CA VAL A 258 -23.89 9.02 -3.35
C VAL A 258 -23.97 8.26 -2.04
N THR A 259 -23.56 8.90 -0.94
CA THR A 259 -23.61 8.27 0.39
C THR A 259 -25.04 7.88 0.77
N GLN A 260 -26.02 8.74 0.48
CA GLN A 260 -27.42 8.44 0.73
C GLN A 260 -27.95 7.31 -0.16
N PHE A 261 -27.59 7.31 -1.45
CA PHE A 261 -27.92 6.20 -2.34
C PHE A 261 -27.37 4.88 -1.80
N MET A 262 -26.09 4.83 -1.39
CA MET A 262 -25.48 3.62 -0.85
C MET A 262 -26.24 3.12 0.39
N ARG A 263 -26.51 4.01 1.36
CA ARG A 263 -27.24 3.67 2.61
C ARG A 263 -28.65 3.17 2.37
N ASN A 264 -29.33 3.66 1.33
CA ASN A 264 -30.70 3.29 1.04
C ASN A 264 -30.85 1.96 0.29
N ASN A 265 -29.80 1.50 -0.41
CA ASN A 265 -29.90 0.34 -1.31
C ASN A 265 -29.05 -0.87 -0.86
N PHE A 266 -28.11 -0.71 0.09
CA PHE A 266 -27.22 -1.80 0.50
C PHE A 266 -27.23 -2.03 2.02
N GLN A 267 -27.19 -3.31 2.40
CA GLN A 267 -27.16 -3.73 3.80
C GLN A 267 -25.78 -3.51 4.44
N GLN A 268 -24.73 -3.73 3.65
CA GLN A 268 -23.35 -3.52 4.05
C GLN A 268 -22.68 -2.63 3.02
N ILE A 269 -21.91 -1.66 3.49
CA ILE A 269 -21.16 -0.72 2.66
C ILE A 269 -19.74 -0.70 3.16
N GLN A 270 -18.79 -0.70 2.22
CA GLN A 270 -17.38 -0.66 2.52
C GLN A 270 -16.67 0.28 1.55
N ARG A 271 -15.57 0.85 2.02
CA ARG A 271 -14.70 1.73 1.26
C ARG A 271 -13.30 1.16 1.30
N TYR A 272 -12.66 1.08 0.15
CA TYR A 272 -11.23 0.81 0.01
C TYR A 272 -10.54 2.00 -0.59
N MET A 273 -9.43 2.40 0.00
CA MET A 273 -8.52 3.40 -0.55
C MET A 273 -7.16 2.76 -0.73
N PHE A 274 -6.64 2.82 -1.95
CA PHE A 274 -5.27 2.45 -2.26
C PHE A 274 -4.47 3.70 -2.57
N CYS A 275 -3.21 3.69 -2.18
CA CYS A 275 -2.25 4.71 -2.52
C CYS A 275 -1.00 4.08 -3.13
N PHE A 276 -0.72 4.48 -4.36
CA PHE A 276 0.51 4.14 -5.09
C PHE A 276 1.28 5.42 -5.34
N TRP A 277 1.76 6.03 -4.26
CA TRP A 277 2.56 7.25 -4.27
C TRP A 277 1.75 8.52 -4.56
N ASP A 278 1.75 8.99 -5.81
CA ASP A 278 1.08 10.20 -6.29
C ASP A 278 -0.28 9.90 -6.95
N VAL A 279 -0.66 8.62 -7.03
CA VAL A 279 -1.94 8.15 -7.56
C VAL A 279 -2.68 7.31 -6.51
N GLY A 280 -3.92 7.67 -6.23
CA GLY A 280 -4.81 6.99 -5.31
C GLY A 280 -6.04 6.42 -6.03
N TYR A 281 -6.45 5.21 -5.63
CA TYR A 281 -7.66 4.58 -6.14
C TYR A 281 -8.63 4.37 -4.99
N GLY A 282 -9.81 4.97 -5.11
CA GLY A 282 -10.88 4.78 -4.16
C GLY A 282 -11.98 3.90 -4.73
N TYR A 283 -12.52 3.03 -3.88
CA TYR A 283 -13.65 2.17 -4.18
C TYR A 283 -14.67 2.34 -3.06
N LYS A 284 -15.93 2.58 -3.43
CA LYS A 284 -17.09 2.54 -2.52
C LYS A 284 -18.01 1.48 -3.06
N PHE A 285 -18.31 0.44 -2.28
CA PHE A 285 -19.14 -0.66 -2.74
C PHE A 285 -20.11 -1.10 -1.65
N GLY A 286 -21.27 -1.59 -2.07
CA GLY A 286 -22.33 -2.09 -1.23
C GLY A 286 -22.72 -3.51 -1.61
N LEU A 287 -23.02 -4.33 -0.62
CA LEU A 287 -23.42 -5.72 -0.78
C LEU A 287 -24.90 -5.78 -1.16
N THR A 288 -25.17 -6.36 -2.33
CA THR A 288 -26.53 -6.65 -2.81
C THR A 288 -27.15 -7.82 -2.05
N GLN A 289 -28.48 -7.97 -2.12
CA GLN A 289 -29.18 -9.11 -1.53
C GLN A 289 -28.74 -10.46 -2.11
N HIS A 290 -28.19 -10.44 -3.34
CA HIS A 290 -27.69 -11.62 -4.04
C HIS A 290 -26.20 -11.91 -3.79
N GLY A 291 -25.53 -11.14 -2.92
CA GLY A 291 -24.13 -11.39 -2.54
C GLY A 291 -23.07 -10.81 -3.49
N ASP A 292 -23.47 -10.10 -4.55
CA ASP A 292 -22.56 -9.31 -5.39
C ASP A 292 -22.27 -7.96 -4.72
N TRP A 293 -21.06 -7.41 -4.92
CA TRP A 293 -20.74 -6.04 -4.52
C TRP A 293 -20.84 -5.09 -5.71
N VAL A 294 -21.52 -3.96 -5.52
CA VAL A 294 -21.70 -2.93 -6.55
C VAL A 294 -21.33 -1.57 -6.00
N GLY A 295 -20.71 -0.72 -6.81
CA GLY A 295 -20.55 0.66 -6.42
C GLY A 295 -19.75 1.50 -7.40
N LEU A 296 -18.85 2.33 -6.87
CA LEU A 296 -18.12 3.35 -7.61
C LEU A 296 -16.63 3.23 -7.35
N LYS A 297 -15.85 3.28 -8.42
CA LYS A 297 -14.41 3.50 -8.44
C LYS A 297 -14.14 4.98 -8.75
N TYR A 298 -13.15 5.57 -8.10
CA TYR A 298 -12.69 6.92 -8.41
C TYR A 298 -11.18 6.99 -8.32
N LEU A 299 -10.60 7.87 -9.13
CA LEU A 299 -9.18 8.15 -9.18
C LEU A 299 -8.92 9.47 -8.47
N SER A 300 -7.86 9.54 -7.70
CA SER A 300 -7.31 10.79 -7.19
C SER A 300 -5.82 10.81 -7.51
N TYR A 301 -5.31 11.98 -7.82
CA TYR A 301 -3.90 12.15 -8.13
C TYR A 301 -3.43 13.50 -7.61
N MET A 302 -2.17 13.57 -7.22
CA MET A 302 -1.56 14.83 -6.82
C MET A 302 -0.84 15.43 -8.04
N ASP A 303 -1.48 16.38 -8.70
CA ASP A 303 -0.82 17.26 -9.66
C ASP A 303 0.00 18.30 -8.90
N TYR A 304 1.32 18.29 -9.08
CA TYR A 304 2.15 19.45 -8.81
C TYR A 304 2.49 20.12 -10.15
N ASN A 305 1.96 21.33 -10.34
CA ASN A 305 2.39 22.22 -11.40
C ASN A 305 3.38 23.22 -10.78
N PRO A 306 4.71 23.05 -10.97
CA PRO A 306 5.75 23.88 -10.34
C PRO A 306 5.64 25.37 -10.64
#